data_AF-A0A7J0GA22-F1
#
_entry.id   AF-A0A7J0GA22-F1
#
_cell.length_a   1.000
_cell.length_b   1.000
_cell.length_c   1.000
_cell.angle_alpha   90.00
_cell.angle_beta   90.00
_cell.angle_gamma   90.00
#
_symmetry.space_group_name_H-M   'P 1'
#
loop_
_entity.id
_entity.type
_entity.pdbx_description
1 polymer ?
#
loop_
_entity_poly.entity_id
_entity_poly.type
_entity_poly.pdbx_seq_one_letter_code
_entity_poly.pdbx_strand_id
1 'polypeptide(L)'
;MTAPNQANPPPAKGLHVQRWVPTYSAVRQFGGYVSDYDVGEEAAALCGSLAGTAWAATIDKSHADEAIMEYIVAQYNSPFEFEHRVNEIWLMFDKESDSL
;
A
#
# COMPACT_ATOMS: atom_id res chain seq x y z
N MET A 1 -0.14 10.43 20.05
CA MET A 1 1.30 10.18 20.33
C MET A 1 2.02 10.16 18.99
N THR A 2 3.02 11.00 18.78
CA THR A 2 3.95 10.84 17.65
C THR A 2 5.05 9.87 18.06
N ALA A 3 5.47 8.98 17.16
CA ALA A 3 6.57 8.07 17.47
C ALA A 3 7.86 8.89 17.66
N PRO A 4 8.72 8.55 18.64
CA PRO A 4 9.86 9.39 19.03
C PRO A 4 10.86 9.65 17.88
N ASN A 5 10.92 8.74 16.91
CA ASN A 5 11.85 8.83 15.78
C ASN A 5 11.21 9.35 14.48
N GLN A 6 9.93 9.76 14.49
CA GLN A 6 9.21 10.14 13.27
C GLN A 6 9.74 11.43 12.63
N ALA A 7 10.12 12.43 13.45
CA ALA A 7 10.63 13.70 12.95
C ALA A 7 12.03 13.56 12.32
N ASN A 8 12.92 12.82 13.01
CA ASN A 8 14.32 12.64 12.63
C ASN A 8 14.75 11.17 12.80
N PRO A 9 14.49 10.30 11.80
CA PRO A 9 14.95 8.92 11.82
C PRO A 9 16.48 8.84 11.82
N PRO A 10 17.10 7.91 12.58
CA PRO A 10 18.55 7.75 12.58
C PRO A 10 19.06 7.30 11.20
N PRO A 11 20.21 7.82 10.74
CA PRO A 11 20.78 7.40 9.46
C PRO A 11 21.35 5.99 9.54
N ALA A 12 21.33 5.25 8.43
CA ALA A 12 21.95 3.94 8.30
C ALA A 12 22.57 3.78 6.90
N LYS A 13 23.70 3.07 6.82
CA LYS A 13 24.41 2.86 5.55
C LYS A 13 23.52 2.05 4.60
N GLY A 14 23.32 2.57 3.38
CA GLY A 14 22.49 1.92 2.36
C GLY A 14 20.98 2.12 2.51
N LEU A 15 20.54 2.90 3.50
CA LEU A 15 19.13 3.28 3.69
C LEU A 15 18.98 4.80 3.55
N HIS A 16 17.83 5.21 3.02
CA HIS A 16 17.43 6.61 2.97
C HIS A 16 16.02 6.77 3.53
N VAL A 17 15.71 7.96 4.04
CA VAL A 17 14.40 8.26 4.60
C VAL A 17 13.42 8.49 3.45
N GLN A 18 12.43 7.61 3.32
CA GLN A 18 11.27 7.85 2.46
C GLN A 18 10.18 8.56 3.27
N ARG A 19 9.85 9.80 2.92
CA ARG A 19 8.75 10.57 3.55
C ARG A 19 7.51 10.48 2.68
N TRP A 20 6.41 9.99 3.25
CA TRP A 20 5.14 9.88 2.56
C TRP A 20 4.29 11.10 2.90
N VAL A 21 3.72 11.73 1.87
CA VAL A 21 2.63 12.70 2.04
C VAL A 21 1.33 11.95 2.38
N PRO A 22 0.29 12.63 2.92
CA PRO A 22 -1.03 12.01 3.06
C PRO A 22 -1.48 11.45 1.71
N THR A 23 -1.84 10.17 1.71
CA THR A 23 -2.20 9.39 0.52
C THR A 23 -3.32 8.41 0.89
N TYR A 24 -4.07 7.95 -0.09
CA TYR A 24 -5.19 7.03 0.10
C TYR A 24 -4.80 5.65 -0.39
N SER A 25 -5.43 4.62 0.15
CA SER A 25 -5.25 3.25 -0.30
C SER A 25 -6.57 2.49 -0.34
N ALA A 26 -6.75 1.70 -1.40
CA ALA A 26 -7.70 0.61 -1.39
C ALA A 26 -6.96 -0.63 -0.87
N VAL A 27 -7.57 -1.33 0.09
CA VAL A 27 -6.90 -2.39 0.83
C VAL A 27 -7.68 -3.69 0.70
N ARG A 28 -6.98 -4.77 0.39
CA ARG A 28 -7.48 -6.13 0.46
C ARG A 28 -6.70 -6.92 1.50
N GLN A 29 -7.43 -7.53 2.44
CA GLN A 29 -6.88 -8.43 3.45
C GLN A 29 -6.93 -9.87 2.97
N PHE A 30 -5.87 -10.63 3.22
CA PHE A 30 -5.77 -12.04 2.86
C PHE A 30 -4.99 -12.85 3.92
N GLY A 31 -5.39 -14.10 4.09
CA GLY A 31 -4.78 -15.03 5.05
C GLY A 31 -3.69 -15.89 4.41
N GLY A 32 -3.01 -16.70 5.23
CA GLY A 32 -1.95 -17.60 4.77
C GLY A 32 -0.58 -16.93 4.64
N TYR A 33 0.45 -17.73 4.35
CA TYR A 33 1.81 -17.22 4.11
C TYR A 33 1.87 -16.51 2.75
N VAL A 34 2.66 -15.44 2.67
CA VAL A 34 2.81 -14.70 1.41
C VAL A 34 3.83 -15.38 0.51
N SER A 35 3.43 -15.66 -0.72
CA SER A 35 4.33 -16.04 -1.81
C SER A 35 4.17 -15.07 -2.99
N ASP A 36 5.17 -15.02 -3.88
CA ASP A 36 5.12 -14.15 -5.06
C ASP A 36 3.90 -14.44 -5.95
N TYR A 37 3.45 -15.70 -6.00
CA TYR A 37 2.26 -16.10 -6.74
C TYR A 37 0.98 -15.55 -6.11
N ASP A 38 0.83 -15.73 -4.78
CA ASP A 38 -0.38 -15.33 -4.06
C ASP A 38 -0.56 -13.81 -4.11
N VAL A 39 0.54 -13.05 -4.06
CA VAL A 39 0.49 -11.58 -4.15
C VAL A 39 -0.16 -11.10 -5.45
N GLY A 40 0.16 -11.73 -6.58
CA GLY A 40 -0.41 -11.38 -7.87
C GLY A 40 -1.92 -11.67 -7.96
N GLU A 41 -2.34 -12.82 -7.45
CA GLU A 41 -3.76 -13.21 -7.41
C GLU A 41 -4.57 -12.27 -6.51
N GLU A 42 -4.04 -11.91 -5.34
CA GLU A 42 -4.72 -11.01 -4.40
C GLU A 42 -4.74 -9.57 -4.94
N ALA A 43 -3.69 -9.11 -5.63
CA ALA A 43 -3.69 -7.83 -6.32
C ALA A 43 -4.74 -7.78 -7.45
N ALA A 44 -4.79 -8.82 -8.30
CA ALA A 44 -5.79 -8.94 -9.35
C ALA A 44 -7.22 -8.98 -8.79
N ALA A 45 -7.43 -9.69 -7.67
CA ALA A 45 -8.72 -9.75 -6.98
C ALA A 45 -9.13 -8.37 -6.42
N LEU A 46 -8.19 -7.58 -5.90
CA LEU A 46 -8.46 -6.20 -5.47
C LEU A 46 -8.85 -5.33 -6.66
N CYS A 47 -8.07 -5.32 -7.75
CA CYS A 47 -8.41 -4.60 -8.97
C CYS A 47 -9.78 -4.99 -9.52
N GLY A 48 -10.06 -6.30 -9.60
CA GLY A 48 -11.34 -6.82 -10.04
C GLY A 48 -12.52 -6.39 -9.17
N SER A 49 -12.33 -6.29 -7.85
CA SER A 49 -13.37 -5.82 -6.92
C SER A 49 -13.71 -4.33 -7.07
N LEU A 50 -12.77 -3.54 -7.59
CA LEU A 50 -12.93 -2.09 -7.80
C LEU A 50 -13.46 -1.77 -9.20
N ALA A 51 -13.41 -2.73 -10.13
CA ALA A 51 -13.79 -2.52 -11.52
C ALA A 51 -15.20 -1.92 -11.66
N GLY A 52 -15.31 -0.85 -12.43
CA GLY A 52 -16.57 -0.11 -12.66
C GLY A 52 -16.98 0.83 -11.53
N THR A 53 -16.19 0.94 -10.44
CA THR A 53 -16.41 1.94 -9.40
C THR A 53 -15.71 3.26 -9.73
N ALA A 54 -16.13 4.36 -9.10
CA ALA A 54 -15.42 5.64 -9.21
C ALA A 54 -13.97 5.54 -8.71
N TRP A 55 -13.70 4.65 -7.76
CA TRP A 55 -12.36 4.45 -7.18
C TRP A 55 -11.38 3.84 -8.19
N ALA A 56 -11.83 2.92 -9.05
CA ALA A 56 -10.98 2.37 -10.10
C ALA A 56 -10.47 3.49 -11.02
N ALA A 57 -11.35 4.40 -11.46
CA ALA A 57 -10.93 5.53 -12.29
C ALA A 57 -9.95 6.49 -11.59
N THR A 58 -10.13 6.73 -10.28
CA THR A 58 -9.19 7.55 -9.49
C THR A 58 -7.82 6.87 -9.33
N ILE A 59 -7.80 5.56 -9.10
CA ILE A 59 -6.58 4.75 -9.00
C ILE A 59 -5.86 4.74 -10.34
N ASP A 60 -6.55 4.42 -11.44
CA ASP A 60 -5.99 4.40 -12.79
C ASP A 60 -5.39 5.77 -13.15
N LYS A 61 -6.07 6.87 -12.81
CA LYS A 61 -5.55 8.23 -13.03
C LYS A 61 -4.29 8.49 -12.22
N SER A 62 -4.25 8.03 -10.96
CA SER A 62 -3.06 8.18 -10.11
C SER A 62 -1.88 7.38 -10.67
N HIS A 63 -2.15 6.19 -11.23
CA HIS A 63 -1.15 5.26 -11.77
C HIS A 63 -0.75 5.57 -13.22
N ALA A 64 -1.36 6.57 -13.86
CA ALA A 64 -1.06 6.95 -15.23
C ALA A 64 0.37 7.51 -15.40
N ASP A 65 0.95 8.04 -14.32
CA ASP A 65 2.37 8.38 -14.25
C ASP A 65 3.15 7.13 -13.81
N GLU A 66 4.15 6.70 -14.59
CA GLU A 66 4.99 5.50 -14.38
C GLU A 66 5.72 5.43 -13.00
N ALA A 67 5.57 6.45 -12.16
CA ALA A 67 6.21 6.58 -10.86
C ALA A 67 5.45 5.88 -9.71
N ILE A 68 4.18 5.52 -9.87
CA ILE A 68 3.42 4.83 -8.82
C ILE A 68 3.64 3.32 -8.91
N MET A 69 4.05 2.71 -7.80
CA MET A 69 4.14 1.26 -7.68
C MET A 69 2.75 0.63 -7.90
N GLU A 70 2.68 -0.39 -8.77
CA GLU A 70 1.42 -1.07 -9.11
C GLU A 70 0.62 -1.48 -7.85
N TYR A 71 1.31 -1.94 -6.81
CA TYR A 71 0.74 -2.21 -5.50
C TYR A 71 1.82 -2.31 -4.41
N ILE A 72 1.39 -2.29 -3.14
CA ILE A 72 2.23 -2.52 -1.96
C ILE A 72 1.74 -3.77 -1.23
N VAL A 73 2.68 -4.60 -0.77
CA VAL A 73 2.40 -5.77 0.08
C VAL A 73 2.76 -5.43 1.52
N ALA A 74 1.78 -5.49 2.43
CA ALA A 74 2.03 -5.35 3.86
C ALA A 74 1.92 -6.74 4.52
N GLN A 75 3.08 -7.28 4.91
CA GLN A 75 3.20 -8.62 5.51
C GLN A 75 3.28 -8.52 7.03
N TYR A 76 2.54 -9.38 7.72
CA TYR A 76 2.46 -9.37 9.20
C TYR A 76 2.67 -10.74 9.85
N ASN A 77 2.92 -11.79 9.07
CA ASN A 77 3.10 -13.15 9.58
C ASN A 77 4.49 -13.76 9.29
N SER A 78 5.42 -13.02 8.67
CA SER A 78 6.81 -13.44 8.48
C SER A 78 7.71 -12.23 8.19
N PRO A 79 8.93 -12.14 8.74
CA PRO A 79 9.58 -13.03 9.71
C PRO A 79 9.13 -12.79 11.17
N PHE A 80 8.19 -11.88 11.39
CA PHE A 80 7.59 -11.60 12.71
C PHE A 80 6.09 -11.84 12.64
N GLU A 81 5.55 -12.52 13.64
CA GLU A 81 4.11 -12.74 13.78
C GLU A 81 3.50 -11.63 14.64
N PHE A 82 2.70 -10.77 14.03
CA PHE A 82 1.89 -9.80 14.76
C PHE A 82 0.51 -10.41 15.00
N GLU A 83 0.20 -10.71 16.26
CA GLU A 83 -1.11 -11.26 16.65
C GLU A 83 -2.25 -10.38 16.13
N HIS A 84 -3.32 -11.04 15.65
CA HIS A 84 -4.53 -10.40 15.12
C HIS A 84 -4.37 -9.57 13.84
N ARG A 85 -3.26 -9.74 13.10
CA ARG A 85 -3.08 -9.12 11.77
C ARG A 85 -3.00 -10.15 10.66
N VAL A 86 -3.61 -9.82 9.52
CA VAL A 86 -3.55 -10.58 8.27
C VAL A 86 -2.84 -9.76 7.21
N ASN A 87 -2.25 -10.41 6.22
CA ASN A 87 -1.51 -9.74 5.16
C ASN A 87 -2.43 -8.86 4.32
N GLU A 88 -1.88 -7.80 3.74
CA GLU A 88 -2.65 -6.82 2.97
C GLU A 88 -1.99 -6.50 1.62
N ILE A 89 -2.82 -6.31 0.59
CA ILE A 89 -2.44 -5.66 -0.67
C ILE A 89 -3.04 -4.25 -0.69
N TRP A 90 -2.22 -3.25 -0.99
CA TRP A 90 -2.62 -1.85 -1.06
C TRP A 90 -2.45 -1.31 -2.48
N LEU A 91 -3.51 -0.74 -3.04
CA LEU A 91 -3.45 0.13 -4.22
C LEU A 91 -3.46 1.57 -3.75
N MET A 92 -2.33 2.25 -3.88
CA MET A 92 -2.17 3.64 -3.46
C MET A 92 -2.78 4.57 -4.51
N PHE A 93 -3.46 5.62 -4.09
CA PHE A 93 -3.96 6.65 -4.99
C PHE A 93 -4.01 8.00 -4.31
N ASP A 94 -3.95 9.03 -5.13
CA ASP A 94 -4.24 10.38 -4.66
C ASP A 94 -5.72 10.62 -4.81
N LYS A 95 -6.36 11.08 -3.73
CA LYS A 95 -7.68 11.65 -3.87
C LYS A 95 -7.49 12.98 -4.57
N GLU A 96 -8.22 13.22 -5.67
CA GLU A 96 -8.25 14.56 -6.26
C GLU A 96 -8.50 15.56 -5.14
N SER A 97 -7.62 16.55 -5.03
CA SER A 97 -7.82 17.67 -4.12
C SER A 97 -9.23 18.20 -4.39
N ASP A 98 -10.08 18.25 -3.35
CA ASP A 98 -11.08 19.31 -3.30
C ASP A 98 -10.27 20.59 -3.48
N SER A 99 -10.29 21.14 -4.70
CA SER A 99 -9.58 22.36 -5.04
C SER A 99 -9.99 23.42 -4.03
N LEU A 100 -9.07 23.79 -3.13
CA LEU A 100 -9.22 24.91 -2.22
C LEU A 100 -9.19 26.23 -2.98
#